data_AF-A0A2V6R7G1-F1
#
_entry.id   AF-A0A2V6R7G1-F1
#
_cell.length_a   1.000
_cell.length_b   1.000
_cell.length_c   1.000
_cell.angle_alpha   90.00
_cell.angle_beta   90.00
_cell.angle_gamma   90.00
#
_symmetry.space_group_name_H-M   'P 1'
#
loop_
_entity.id
_entity.type
_entity.pdbx_description
1 polymer ?
#
loop_
_entity_poly.entity_id
_entity_poly.type
_entity_poly.pdbx_seq_one_letter_code
_entity_poly.pdbx_strand_id
1 'polypeptide(L)'
;MHVRRHRRARRPGPQAGRRLRLRRLPQRSVEGDRPAVALRLRRGRGQALAKEVRLRGRHAHGRARGRPVRDGRAGARRGRRAPGEVEAGRPLVPLREVPGGGRAHADARPPRRQGAQGVTLLGLALREAVKGRARELGFDAVAVGPAGPPPHAGAFERWLAAGYAATMDYLERGSADRGDPERLLPGCRSVIAVALSYAREDDEPGWRGVARYARGHDYHELMRPRLAALAEFVCAAAGADVRCRVAVDTSAILERDVAARAGLGWVGKNTNLLATGLGSYFFIGVVLTTAALPADEGQPDRCGTCTACLDACPTRAFVAPYVLDARRCIAYLTIEHRGDVPEELREGIGEWLFGCDVCQEVCPWTRKARPGRDAALAPAGPLGPLEALLDLDRDAFRARFRHTPLWRAKRAGLLRNAALVLGNRGDARAAPALERALDDEDEAVRHAAAWALERVRRLE
;
A
#
# COMPACT_ATOMS: atom_id res chain seq x y z
N MET A 1 46.07 4.35 64.01
CA MET A 1 45.83 5.51 64.90
C MET A 1 45.11 6.58 64.08
N HIS A 2 43.80 6.77 64.27
CA HIS A 2 43.17 7.82 65.10
C HIS A 2 43.30 9.24 64.50
N VAL A 3 42.31 10.14 64.41
CA VAL A 3 40.84 10.20 64.58
C VAL A 3 40.38 11.54 63.95
N ARG A 4 39.18 11.54 63.33
CA ARG A 4 38.12 12.58 63.15
C ARG A 4 38.41 14.05 63.60
N ARG A 5 37.86 15.10 62.96
CA ARG A 5 36.43 15.52 63.03
C ARG A 5 36.02 16.63 62.04
N HIS A 6 34.83 16.43 61.44
CA HIS A 6 33.74 17.33 61.00
C HIS A 6 33.90 18.87 60.87
N ARG A 7 33.36 19.43 59.76
CA ARG A 7 32.08 20.19 59.75
C ARG A 7 31.50 20.47 58.33
N ARG A 8 30.25 20.02 58.16
CA ARG A 8 29.07 20.44 57.36
C ARG A 8 29.14 21.44 56.17
N ALA A 9 28.50 20.96 55.10
CA ALA A 9 27.38 21.53 54.33
C ALA A 9 27.62 22.51 53.16
N ARG A 10 27.28 22.07 51.94
CA ARG A 10 26.13 22.56 51.12
C ARG A 10 25.86 21.61 49.95
N ARG A 11 24.62 21.10 49.86
CA ARG A 11 24.10 20.32 48.71
C ARG A 11 23.65 21.28 47.60
N PRO A 12 23.96 21.05 46.31
CA PRO A 12 23.18 21.64 45.23
C PRO A 12 21.84 20.89 45.12
N GLY A 13 20.73 21.64 45.02
CA GLY A 13 19.38 21.11 44.94
C GLY A 13 19.07 20.34 43.65
N PRO A 14 17.92 19.64 43.60
CA PRO A 14 17.55 18.83 42.45
C PRO A 14 17.25 19.71 41.24
N GLN A 15 17.93 19.44 40.12
CA GLN A 15 17.57 20.00 38.82
C GLN A 15 16.12 19.61 38.49
N ALA A 16 15.30 20.61 38.15
CA ALA A 16 13.93 20.41 37.74
C ALA A 16 13.87 19.56 36.47
N GLY A 17 13.54 18.27 36.63
CA GLY A 17 13.23 17.39 35.53
C GLY A 17 12.06 17.96 34.71
N ARG A 18 12.31 18.22 33.42
CA ARG A 18 11.26 18.56 32.45
C ARG A 18 10.34 17.36 32.28
N ARG A 19 9.20 17.35 32.98
CA ARG A 19 8.10 16.41 32.68
C ARG A 19 7.40 16.86 31.40
N LEU A 20 7.53 16.07 30.33
CA LEU A 20 6.62 16.14 29.19
C LEU A 20 5.20 15.84 29.69
N ARG A 21 4.26 16.77 29.49
CA ARG A 21 2.83 16.47 29.56
C ARG A 21 2.29 16.38 28.14
N LEU A 22 1.96 15.16 27.72
CA LEU A 22 1.14 14.89 26.55
C LEU A 22 -0.24 15.50 26.76
N ARG A 23 -0.69 16.38 25.87
CA ARG A 23 -2.08 16.81 25.80
C ARG A 23 -2.63 16.40 24.44
N ARG A 24 -3.56 15.43 24.43
CA ARG A 24 -4.33 15.05 23.24
C ARG A 24 -5.13 16.25 22.75
N LEU A 25 -4.97 16.60 21.47
CA LEU A 25 -6.00 17.34 20.76
C LEU A 25 -7.12 16.37 20.37
N PRO A 26 -8.38 16.82 20.25
CA PRO A 26 -9.46 15.97 19.77
C PRO A 26 -9.22 15.67 18.29
N GLN A 27 -8.64 14.51 18.01
CA GLN A 27 -8.65 13.91 16.68
C GLN A 27 -9.98 13.17 16.53
N ARG A 28 -10.70 13.40 15.43
CA ARG A 28 -11.67 12.42 14.97
C ARG A 28 -10.87 11.21 14.48
N SER A 29 -10.78 10.19 15.32
CA SER A 29 -10.20 8.90 14.96
C SER A 29 -11.12 8.21 13.95
N VAL A 30 -10.56 7.84 12.79
CA VAL A 30 -11.13 6.76 11.99
C VAL A 30 -10.57 5.47 12.58
N GLU A 31 -11.44 4.53 12.93
CA GLU A 31 -11.07 3.23 13.51
C GLU A 31 -10.08 2.50 12.59
N GLY A 32 -8.88 2.19 13.10
CA GLY A 32 -7.79 1.50 12.38
C GLY A 32 -6.42 2.15 12.44
N ASP A 33 -6.33 3.46 12.72
CA ASP A 33 -5.04 4.17 12.83
C ASP A 33 -4.37 3.89 14.17
N ARG A 34 -3.17 3.29 14.15
CA ARG A 34 -2.23 3.46 15.28
C ARG A 34 -1.82 4.94 15.30
N PRO A 35 -1.88 5.62 16.45
CA PRO A 35 -1.76 7.07 16.49
C PRO A 35 -0.37 7.52 16.04
N ALA A 36 -0.31 8.24 14.92
CA ALA A 36 0.86 9.04 14.57
C ALA A 36 1.05 10.11 15.66
N VAL A 37 2.17 10.04 16.37
CA VAL A 37 2.53 11.02 17.40
C VAL A 37 2.84 12.35 16.73
N ALA A 38 1.93 13.31 16.83
CA ALA A 38 2.23 14.70 16.52
C ALA A 38 2.98 15.32 17.71
N LEU A 39 4.28 15.54 17.57
CA LEU A 39 5.09 16.27 18.54
C LEU A 39 4.86 17.78 18.37
N ARG A 40 4.29 18.42 19.40
CA ARG A 40 4.23 19.89 19.51
C ARG A 40 4.96 20.31 20.78
N LEU A 41 6.05 21.06 20.63
CA LEU A 41 6.71 21.74 21.75
C LEU A 41 6.00 23.07 22.02
N ARG A 42 5.37 23.23 23.19
CA ARG A 42 4.91 24.53 23.70
C ARG A 42 5.42 24.75 25.13
N ARG A 43 6.04 25.91 25.35
CA ARG A 43 6.32 26.49 26.68
C ARG A 43 4.98 26.91 27.31
N GLY A 44 4.75 26.59 28.58
CA GLY A 44 3.46 26.78 29.24
C GLY A 44 3.35 28.03 30.13
N ARG A 45 2.11 28.50 30.34
CA ARG A 45 1.43 28.73 31.65
C ARG A 45 -0.05 29.17 31.47
N GLY A 46 -0.92 28.79 32.43
CA GLY A 46 -2.33 29.22 32.63
C GLY A 46 -3.38 28.12 32.34
N GLN A 47 -3.85 27.33 33.33
CA GLN A 47 -5.11 27.46 34.13
C GLN A 47 -6.38 27.61 33.27
N ALA A 48 -7.55 27.00 33.51
CA ALA A 48 -8.09 25.93 34.35
C ALA A 48 -9.54 25.66 33.84
N LEU A 49 -10.21 24.67 34.45
CA LEU A 49 -11.67 24.48 34.58
C LEU A 49 -12.38 23.39 33.76
N ALA A 50 -13.19 22.67 34.54
CA ALA A 50 -13.99 21.49 34.31
C ALA A 50 -15.36 21.82 33.71
N LYS A 51 -16.03 20.79 33.14
CA LYS A 51 -17.39 20.40 33.53
C LYS A 51 -17.81 19.10 32.83
N GLU A 52 -18.34 18.19 33.63
CA GLU A 52 -19.17 17.05 33.23
C GLU A 52 -20.52 17.55 32.69
N VAL A 53 -21.09 16.82 31.73
CA VAL A 53 -22.55 16.57 31.67
C VAL A 53 -22.77 15.15 31.12
N ARG A 54 -23.38 14.29 31.93
CA ARG A 54 -24.12 13.09 31.49
C ARG A 54 -25.56 13.50 31.21
N LEU A 55 -26.22 12.82 30.26
CA LEU A 55 -27.39 11.93 30.50
C LEU A 55 -28.20 11.71 29.21
N ARG A 56 -28.51 10.41 28.96
CA ARG A 56 -29.78 9.77 28.53
C ARG A 56 -30.68 10.53 27.54
N GLY A 57 -31.31 9.96 26.51
CA GLY A 57 -31.65 8.58 26.15
C GLY A 57 -33.04 8.59 25.45
N ARG A 58 -33.38 7.50 24.72
CA ARG A 58 -34.73 7.11 24.18
C ARG A 58 -35.25 7.94 22.98
N HIS A 59 -35.98 7.45 21.96
CA HIS A 59 -36.53 6.15 21.51
C HIS A 59 -36.88 6.25 20.00
N ALA A 60 -36.66 5.16 19.25
CA ALA A 60 -37.53 4.49 18.25
C ALA A 60 -38.74 5.22 17.58
N HIS A 61 -38.80 5.15 16.23
CA HIS A 61 -39.84 4.44 15.43
C HIS A 61 -39.81 4.88 13.94
N GLY A 62 -40.03 3.94 13.01
CA GLY A 62 -40.34 4.26 11.61
C GLY A 62 -40.09 3.12 10.62
N ARG A 63 -41.08 2.21 10.47
CA ARG A 63 -41.18 1.21 9.39
C ARG A 63 -41.81 1.84 8.14
N ALA A 64 -41.36 1.46 6.94
CA ALA A 64 -42.20 1.11 5.77
C ALA A 64 -41.31 0.58 4.62
N ARG A 65 -41.45 -0.70 4.21
CA ARG A 65 -42.12 -1.19 2.96
C ARG A 65 -41.43 -0.67 1.67
N GLY A 66 -41.00 -1.46 0.67
CA GLY A 66 -41.18 -2.87 0.35
C GLY A 66 -41.51 -3.03 -1.15
N ARG A 67 -40.58 -3.65 -1.90
CA ARG A 67 -40.70 -4.40 -3.20
C ARG A 67 -40.84 -3.63 -4.53
N PRO A 68 -40.58 -4.27 -5.71
CA PRO A 68 -40.04 -5.62 -5.96
C PRO A 68 -38.87 -5.73 -6.97
N VAL A 69 -38.29 -6.93 -6.95
CA VAL A 69 -37.34 -7.58 -7.87
C VAL A 69 -37.93 -7.80 -9.27
N ARG A 70 -37.07 -7.79 -10.31
CA ARG A 70 -37.31 -8.48 -11.58
C ARG A 70 -36.10 -9.35 -11.96
N ASP A 71 -36.40 -10.63 -12.13
CA ASP A 71 -35.56 -11.69 -12.70
C ASP A 71 -35.36 -11.50 -14.21
N GLY A 72 -34.21 -11.96 -14.71
CA GLY A 72 -33.93 -12.15 -16.12
C GLY A 72 -32.95 -13.31 -16.32
N ARG A 73 -33.49 -14.52 -16.50
CA ARG A 73 -32.77 -15.73 -16.92
C ARG A 73 -32.61 -15.77 -18.44
N ALA A 74 -31.41 -16.11 -18.91
CA ALA A 74 -31.11 -16.90 -20.12
C ALA A 74 -29.64 -17.36 -19.96
N GLY A 75 -29.19 -18.56 -20.27
CA GLY A 75 -29.71 -19.65 -21.08
C GLY A 75 -28.50 -20.34 -21.73
N ALA A 76 -28.07 -21.46 -21.13
CA ALA A 76 -27.14 -22.52 -21.54
C ALA A 76 -26.37 -22.46 -22.88
N ARG A 77 -25.11 -22.90 -22.84
CA ARG A 77 -24.59 -24.02 -23.66
C ARG A 77 -23.39 -24.69 -22.98
N ARG A 78 -23.61 -25.94 -22.55
CA ARG A 78 -22.61 -26.89 -22.07
C ARG A 78 -21.92 -27.54 -23.28
N GLY A 79 -20.59 -27.49 -23.33
CA GLY A 79 -19.77 -28.38 -24.15
C GLY A 79 -18.89 -29.20 -23.21
N ARG A 80 -19.02 -30.53 -23.26
CA ARG A 80 -18.19 -31.47 -22.49
C ARG A 80 -16.77 -31.47 -23.05
N ARG A 81 -15.75 -31.36 -22.20
CA ARG A 81 -14.37 -31.77 -22.51
C ARG A 81 -13.90 -32.76 -21.44
N ALA A 82 -13.25 -33.82 -21.90
CA ALA A 82 -12.69 -34.90 -21.10
C ALA A 82 -11.46 -34.42 -20.28
N PRO A 83 -11.10 -35.08 -19.17
CA PRO A 83 -9.95 -34.70 -18.35
C PRO A 83 -8.65 -35.26 -18.95
N GLY A 84 -7.58 -34.45 -19.02
CA GLY A 84 -6.24 -34.98 -19.28
C GLY A 84 -5.27 -34.24 -20.22
N GLU A 85 -5.53 -33.00 -20.67
CA GLU A 85 -4.54 -32.26 -21.48
C GLU A 85 -4.22 -30.89 -20.88
N VAL A 86 -3.02 -30.77 -20.33
CA VAL A 86 -2.40 -29.50 -19.93
C VAL A 86 -1.78 -28.90 -21.18
N GLU A 87 -2.37 -27.83 -21.71
CA GLU A 87 -1.85 -27.15 -22.90
C GLU A 87 -0.52 -26.46 -22.56
N ALA A 88 0.53 -26.92 -23.24
CA ALA A 88 1.89 -26.39 -23.15
C ALA A 88 1.94 -24.88 -23.44
N GLY A 89 2.87 -24.20 -22.77
CA GLY A 89 3.01 -22.75 -22.75
C GLY A 89 2.87 -22.07 -24.12
N ARG A 90 2.05 -21.02 -24.15
CA ARG A 90 2.02 -20.08 -25.29
C ARG A 90 3.41 -19.44 -25.45
N PRO A 91 4.00 -19.45 -26.66
CA PRO A 91 5.26 -18.77 -26.90
C PRO A 91 5.09 -17.26 -26.74
N LEU A 92 6.10 -16.61 -26.15
CA LEU A 92 6.22 -15.16 -26.06
C LEU A 92 6.18 -14.56 -27.48
N VAL A 93 5.31 -13.56 -27.70
CA VAL A 93 5.23 -12.85 -28.98
C VAL A 93 6.56 -12.10 -29.23
N PRO A 94 7.22 -12.29 -30.40
CA PRO A 94 8.43 -11.55 -30.75
C PRO A 94 8.18 -10.04 -30.82
N LEU A 95 9.12 -9.25 -30.29
CA LEU A 95 9.04 -7.79 -30.09
C LEU A 95 8.73 -6.93 -31.35
N ARG A 96 8.72 -7.53 -32.55
CA ARG A 96 8.65 -6.83 -33.84
C ARG A 96 7.24 -6.70 -34.43
N GLU A 97 6.23 -7.30 -33.80
CA GLU A 97 4.83 -7.25 -34.27
C GLU A 97 3.93 -6.31 -33.43
N VAL A 98 4.52 -5.42 -32.63
CA VAL A 98 3.76 -4.39 -31.91
C VAL A 98 3.30 -3.31 -32.89
N PRO A 99 1.99 -3.14 -33.15
CA PRO A 99 1.50 -2.11 -34.07
C PRO A 99 1.81 -0.71 -33.53
N GLY A 100 2.34 0.16 -34.40
CA GLY A 100 2.64 1.56 -34.12
C GLY A 100 1.42 2.30 -33.54
N GLY A 101 1.64 2.99 -32.43
CA GLY A 101 0.56 3.44 -31.57
C GLY A 101 -0.34 4.52 -32.17
N GLY A 102 -1.62 4.21 -32.35
CA GLY A 102 -2.67 5.17 -32.64
C GLY A 102 -3.32 5.70 -31.36
N ARG A 103 -3.24 7.03 -31.18
CA ARG A 103 -3.93 7.94 -30.24
C ARG A 103 -3.93 7.59 -28.74
N ALA A 104 -3.62 8.60 -27.92
CA ALA A 104 -3.73 8.54 -26.47
C ALA A 104 -5.17 8.23 -26.01
N HIS A 105 -5.31 7.44 -24.95
CA HIS A 105 -6.60 7.10 -24.33
C HIS A 105 -7.26 8.37 -23.76
N ALA A 106 -8.60 8.42 -23.72
CA ALA A 106 -9.36 9.59 -23.27
C ALA A 106 -9.03 10.07 -21.84
N ASP A 107 -8.46 9.19 -21.02
CA ASP A 107 -8.04 9.45 -19.64
C ASP A 107 -6.55 9.84 -19.51
N ALA A 108 -5.74 9.62 -20.55
CA ALA A 108 -4.34 10.03 -20.59
C ALA A 108 -4.24 11.53 -20.89
N ARG A 109 -4.42 12.37 -19.87
CA ARG A 109 -4.29 13.83 -20.03
C ARG A 109 -2.84 14.29 -19.87
N PRO A 110 -2.30 15.13 -20.78
CA PRO A 110 -1.01 15.76 -20.57
C PRO A 110 -1.07 16.70 -19.35
N PRO A 111 0.02 16.85 -18.58
CA PRO A 111 0.04 17.76 -17.45
C PRO A 111 -0.21 19.20 -17.94
N ARG A 112 -1.16 19.91 -17.30
CA ARG A 112 -1.36 21.35 -17.54
C ARG A 112 -0.10 22.09 -17.07
N ARG A 113 0.52 22.87 -17.96
CA ARG A 113 1.56 23.85 -17.58
C ARG A 113 0.92 24.87 -16.64
N GLN A 114 1.20 24.77 -15.34
CA GLN A 114 0.86 25.82 -14.38
C GLN A 114 1.90 26.92 -14.54
N GLY A 115 1.43 28.14 -14.83
CA GLY A 115 2.27 29.31 -15.11
C GLY A 115 3.29 29.55 -14.00
N ALA A 116 4.51 29.95 -14.40
CA ALA A 116 5.63 30.22 -13.52
C ALA A 116 5.30 31.30 -12.49
N GLN A 117 4.83 30.92 -11.30
CA GLN A 117 4.74 31.82 -10.17
C GLN A 117 6.14 31.99 -9.57
N GLY A 118 6.65 33.22 -9.64
CA GLY A 118 7.74 33.80 -8.82
C GLY A 118 8.73 32.81 -8.20
N VAL A 119 9.48 32.09 -9.03
CA VAL A 119 10.57 31.22 -8.57
C VAL A 119 11.67 32.10 -8.00
N THR A 120 11.87 32.07 -6.67
CA THR A 120 12.97 32.80 -6.03
C THR A 120 14.23 31.94 -6.02
N LEU A 121 15.41 32.57 -6.05
CA LEU A 121 16.70 31.88 -5.92
C LEU A 121 16.77 31.05 -4.61
N LEU A 122 16.22 31.60 -3.53
CA LEU A 122 16.10 30.91 -2.24
C LEU A 122 15.21 29.66 -2.33
N GLY A 123 14.08 29.75 -3.04
CA GLY A 123 13.18 28.61 -3.24
C GLY A 123 13.83 27.49 -4.05
N LEU A 124 14.61 27.83 -5.08
CA LEU A 124 15.40 26.85 -5.85
C LEU A 124 16.48 26.18 -4.99
N ALA A 125 17.24 26.98 -4.24
CA ALA A 125 18.28 26.46 -3.35
C ALA A 125 17.69 25.52 -2.28
N LEU A 126 16.56 25.90 -1.67
CA LEU A 126 15.86 25.06 -0.71
C LEU A 126 15.34 23.76 -1.35
N ARG A 127 14.78 23.82 -2.57
CA ARG A 127 14.34 22.63 -3.31
C ARG A 127 15.50 21.66 -3.51
N GLU A 128 16.65 22.14 -3.98
CA GLU A 128 17.83 21.28 -4.19
C GLU A 128 18.39 20.72 -2.88
N ALA A 129 18.41 21.51 -1.81
CA ALA A 129 18.83 21.04 -0.49
C ALA A 129 17.91 19.93 0.04
N VAL A 130 16.58 20.07 -0.12
CA VAL A 130 15.60 19.04 0.23
C VAL A 130 15.82 17.76 -0.57
N LYS A 131 16.08 17.88 -1.88
CA LYS A 131 16.37 16.71 -2.72
C LYS A 131 17.68 16.03 -2.35
N GLY A 132 18.73 16.82 -2.05
CA GLY A 132 20.00 16.31 -1.52
C GLY A 132 19.77 15.51 -0.24
N ARG A 133 19.03 16.10 0.71
CA ARG A 133 18.70 15.45 1.98
C ARG A 133 17.89 14.16 1.81
N ALA A 134 16.94 14.13 0.89
CA ALA A 134 16.17 12.92 0.60
C ALA A 134 17.07 11.77 0.12
N ARG A 135 18.06 12.07 -0.75
CA ARG A 135 19.03 11.07 -1.22
C ARG A 135 19.96 10.59 -0.12
N GLU A 136 20.44 11.50 0.75
CA GLU A 136 21.23 11.14 1.93
C GLU A 136 20.47 10.21 2.89
N LEU A 137 19.16 10.41 3.02
CA LEU A 137 18.29 9.55 3.81
C LEU A 137 18.01 8.19 3.16
N GLY A 138 18.54 7.94 1.96
CA GLY A 138 18.48 6.66 1.27
C GLY A 138 17.33 6.51 0.27
N PHE A 139 16.59 7.58 -0.05
CA PHE A 139 15.59 7.54 -1.12
C PHE A 139 16.27 7.54 -2.50
N ASP A 140 15.78 6.71 -3.43
CA ASP A 140 16.35 6.52 -4.76
C ASP A 140 15.89 7.58 -5.77
N ALA A 141 14.71 8.16 -5.53
CA ALA A 141 14.24 9.33 -6.27
C ALA A 141 13.43 10.27 -5.38
N VAL A 142 13.38 11.53 -5.79
CA VAL A 142 12.65 12.61 -5.11
C VAL A 142 12.17 13.62 -6.14
N ALA A 143 10.93 14.06 -6.00
CA ALA A 143 10.33 15.08 -6.85
C ALA A 143 9.46 16.02 -6.01
N VAL A 144 9.37 17.27 -6.44
CA VAL A 144 8.61 18.32 -5.73
C VAL A 144 7.48 18.81 -6.60
N GLY A 145 6.26 18.82 -6.07
CA GLY A 145 5.05 19.20 -6.78
C GLY A 145 4.18 20.20 -6.03
N PRO A 146 3.16 20.74 -6.70
CA PRO A 146 2.15 21.59 -6.06
C PRO A 146 1.19 20.74 -5.20
N ALA A 147 0.70 21.31 -4.08
CA ALA A 147 -0.21 20.64 -3.13
C ALA A 147 -1.71 20.79 -3.43
N GLY A 148 -2.09 21.03 -4.69
CA GLY A 148 -3.51 21.14 -5.05
C GLY A 148 -4.23 19.78 -5.12
N PRO A 149 -5.56 19.80 -5.36
CA PRO A 149 -6.35 18.59 -5.53
C PRO A 149 -5.74 17.62 -6.56
N PRO A 150 -5.65 16.32 -6.26
CA PRO A 150 -5.06 15.35 -7.17
C PRO A 150 -5.89 15.26 -8.48
N PRO A 151 -5.25 15.26 -9.67
CA PRO A 151 -5.93 15.21 -10.96
C PRO A 151 -7.00 14.11 -11.11
N HIS A 152 -6.81 12.97 -10.45
CA HIS A 152 -7.69 11.81 -10.57
C HIS A 152 -8.65 11.62 -9.38
N ALA A 153 -8.85 12.63 -8.52
CA ALA A 153 -9.80 12.55 -7.41
C ALA A 153 -11.22 12.14 -7.86
N GLY A 154 -11.75 12.73 -8.94
CA GLY A 154 -13.06 12.35 -9.47
C GLY A 154 -13.09 10.94 -10.09
N ALA A 155 -11.97 10.42 -10.59
CA ALA A 155 -11.89 9.03 -11.05
C ALA A 155 -11.93 8.05 -9.87
N PHE A 156 -11.27 8.40 -8.75
CA PHE A 156 -11.35 7.66 -7.50
C PHE A 156 -12.79 7.61 -6.95
N GLU A 157 -13.52 8.73 -6.96
CA GLU A 157 -14.93 8.75 -6.54
C GLU A 157 -15.82 7.84 -7.40
N ARG A 158 -15.65 7.87 -8.73
CA ARG A 158 -16.37 6.95 -9.64
C ARG A 158 -16.01 5.49 -9.38
N TRP A 159 -14.74 5.22 -9.07
CA TRP A 159 -14.26 3.88 -8.74
C TRP A 159 -14.87 3.34 -7.45
N LEU A 160 -14.99 4.18 -6.41
CA LEU A 160 -15.73 3.86 -5.19
C LEU A 160 -17.21 3.59 -5.50
N ALA A 161 -17.86 4.48 -6.25
CA ALA A 161 -19.29 4.35 -6.59
C ALA A 161 -19.59 3.08 -7.40
N ALA A 162 -18.63 2.57 -8.17
CA ALA A 162 -18.73 1.30 -8.90
C ALA A 162 -18.56 0.06 -8.00
N GLY A 163 -18.29 0.23 -6.70
CA GLY A 163 -18.05 -0.87 -5.76
C GLY A 163 -16.71 -1.59 -5.98
N TYR A 164 -15.79 -0.99 -6.73
CA TYR A 164 -14.51 -1.61 -7.05
C TYR A 164 -13.53 -1.62 -5.87
N ALA A 165 -13.85 -0.95 -4.77
CA ALA A 165 -13.11 -1.02 -3.50
C ALA A 165 -13.30 -2.32 -2.72
N ALA A 166 -14.24 -3.17 -3.14
CA ALA A 166 -14.58 -4.38 -2.40
C ALA A 166 -14.90 -4.08 -0.93
N THR A 167 -14.23 -4.71 0.04
CA THR A 167 -14.47 -4.47 1.48
C THR A 167 -13.50 -3.46 2.12
N MET A 168 -12.75 -2.70 1.30
CA MET A 168 -11.79 -1.69 1.79
C MET A 168 -12.49 -0.39 2.22
N ASP A 169 -13.41 -0.47 3.19
CA ASP A 169 -14.25 0.65 3.65
C ASP A 169 -13.46 1.88 4.12
N TYR A 170 -12.19 1.70 4.50
CA TYR A 170 -11.31 2.80 4.86
C TYR A 170 -11.01 3.75 3.69
N LEU A 171 -11.16 3.29 2.44
CA LEU A 171 -11.04 4.12 1.25
C LEU A 171 -12.21 5.10 1.14
N GLU A 172 -13.43 4.64 1.44
CA GLU A 172 -14.63 5.48 1.46
C GLU A 172 -14.59 6.49 2.61
N ARG A 173 -14.27 6.04 3.83
CA ARG A 173 -14.20 6.90 5.03
C ARG A 173 -13.21 8.07 4.87
N GLY A 174 -12.11 7.83 4.14
CA GLY A 174 -11.06 8.83 3.88
C GLY A 174 -11.21 9.62 2.58
N SER A 175 -12.30 9.44 1.83
CA SER A 175 -12.41 9.95 0.45
C SER A 175 -12.23 11.47 0.34
N ALA A 176 -12.88 12.24 1.22
CA ALA A 176 -12.78 13.70 1.22
C ALA A 176 -11.33 14.18 1.47
N ASP A 177 -10.61 13.54 2.38
CA ASP A 177 -9.23 13.92 2.70
C ASP A 177 -8.26 13.50 1.58
N ARG A 178 -8.56 12.39 0.87
CA ARG A 178 -7.79 11.91 -0.28
C ARG A 178 -7.84 12.87 -1.47
N GLY A 179 -8.96 13.56 -1.63
CA GLY A 179 -9.17 14.54 -2.71
C GLY A 179 -8.52 15.90 -2.47
N ASP A 180 -8.03 16.19 -1.25
CA ASP A 180 -7.54 17.52 -0.90
C ASP A 180 -6.43 17.52 0.17
N PRO A 181 -5.16 17.73 -0.23
CA PRO A 181 -4.04 17.87 0.70
C PRO A 181 -4.21 18.97 1.75
N GLU A 182 -5.01 20.02 1.51
CA GLU A 182 -5.25 21.08 2.49
C GLU A 182 -6.03 20.58 3.71
N ARG A 183 -6.86 19.54 3.56
CA ARG A 183 -7.56 18.91 4.68
C ARG A 183 -6.62 18.15 5.60
N LEU A 184 -5.55 17.58 5.04
CA LEU A 184 -4.51 16.87 5.78
C LEU A 184 -3.53 17.83 6.45
N LEU A 185 -3.20 18.94 5.78
CA LEU A 185 -2.31 19.98 6.27
C LEU A 185 -2.84 21.36 5.82
N PRO A 186 -3.55 22.09 6.69
CA PRO A 186 -4.07 23.41 6.34
C PRO A 186 -2.97 24.37 5.89
N GLY A 187 -3.12 24.98 4.71
CA GLY A 187 -2.10 25.83 4.09
C GLY A 187 -0.97 25.05 3.40
N CYS A 188 -1.20 23.79 3.03
CA CYS A 188 -0.26 23.02 2.23
C CYS A 188 -0.02 23.71 0.88
N ARG A 189 1.25 23.87 0.50
CA ARG A 189 1.64 24.55 -0.75
C ARG A 189 2.42 23.64 -1.69
N SER A 190 3.23 22.75 -1.12
CA SER A 190 4.06 21.81 -1.88
C SER A 190 3.98 20.39 -1.34
N VAL A 191 4.26 19.44 -2.22
CA VAL A 191 4.36 18.01 -1.97
C VAL A 191 5.78 17.58 -2.33
N ILE A 192 6.46 16.91 -1.42
CA ILE A 192 7.74 16.25 -1.70
C ILE A 192 7.43 14.75 -1.78
N ALA A 193 7.51 14.18 -2.99
CA ALA A 193 7.30 12.76 -3.23
C ALA A 193 8.65 12.06 -3.34
N VAL A 194 8.81 10.94 -2.65
CA VAL A 194 10.04 10.13 -2.65
C VAL A 194 9.76 8.69 -3.07
N ALA A 195 10.77 8.04 -3.64
CA ALA A 195 10.76 6.63 -4.00
C ALA A 195 11.85 5.87 -3.23
N LEU A 196 11.51 4.70 -2.72
CA LEU A 196 12.47 3.72 -2.18
C LEU A 196 12.34 2.41 -2.96
N SER A 197 13.34 2.07 -3.77
CA SER A 197 13.32 0.89 -4.63
C SER A 197 13.43 -0.40 -3.82
N TYR A 198 12.59 -1.36 -4.17
CA TYR A 198 12.66 -2.75 -3.73
C TYR A 198 12.95 -3.71 -4.89
N ALA A 199 13.34 -3.17 -6.06
CA ALA A 199 13.74 -3.98 -7.21
C ALA A 199 14.96 -4.85 -6.86
N ARG A 200 15.02 -6.07 -7.42
CA ARG A 200 16.04 -7.08 -7.15
C ARG A 200 16.41 -7.77 -8.47
N GLU A 201 17.68 -8.11 -8.63
CA GLU A 201 18.15 -8.88 -9.80
C GLU A 201 17.69 -10.33 -9.71
N ASP A 202 17.84 -10.95 -8.54
CA ASP A 202 17.50 -12.36 -8.33
C ASP A 202 16.07 -12.55 -7.83
N ASP A 203 15.38 -13.49 -8.45
CA ASP A 203 14.10 -14.00 -7.97
C ASP A 203 14.33 -15.26 -7.16
N GLU A 204 14.52 -15.09 -5.84
CA GLU A 204 14.64 -16.17 -4.86
C GLU A 204 13.51 -17.20 -5.05
N PRO A 205 13.80 -18.44 -5.50
CA PRO A 205 12.76 -19.40 -5.90
C PRO A 205 11.72 -19.67 -4.80
N GLY A 206 12.17 -19.71 -3.55
CA GLY A 206 11.31 -19.94 -2.38
C GLY A 206 10.31 -18.81 -2.09
N TRP A 207 10.43 -17.66 -2.75
CA TRP A 207 9.57 -16.49 -2.56
C TRP A 207 8.75 -16.11 -3.80
N ARG A 208 8.76 -16.91 -4.87
CA ARG A 208 8.04 -16.62 -6.12
C ARG A 208 6.55 -16.35 -5.94
N GLY A 209 5.89 -17.09 -5.04
CA GLY A 209 4.47 -16.89 -4.70
C GLY A 209 4.17 -15.66 -3.85
N VAL A 210 5.17 -14.84 -3.51
CA VAL A 210 5.02 -13.64 -2.68
C VAL A 210 5.51 -12.43 -3.47
N ALA A 211 4.67 -11.40 -3.56
CA ALA A 211 5.02 -10.14 -4.22
C ALA A 211 6.34 -9.58 -3.66
N ARG A 212 7.22 -9.09 -4.54
CA ARG A 212 8.60 -8.70 -4.25
C ARG A 212 8.71 -7.71 -3.09
N TYR A 213 7.77 -6.77 -3.00
CA TYR A 213 7.74 -5.76 -1.94
C TYR A 213 7.54 -6.36 -0.54
N ALA A 214 6.98 -7.57 -0.46
CA ALA A 214 6.52 -8.21 0.77
C ALA A 214 7.52 -9.18 1.39
N ARG A 215 8.65 -9.42 0.73
CA ARG A 215 9.59 -10.50 1.09
C ARG A 215 10.46 -10.17 2.31
N GLY A 216 10.75 -8.89 2.54
CA GLY A 216 11.61 -8.43 3.64
C GLY A 216 10.84 -7.78 4.80
N HIS A 217 11.52 -6.86 5.46
CA HIS A 217 10.98 -6.06 6.55
C HIS A 217 9.84 -5.14 6.06
N ASP A 218 8.90 -4.81 6.94
CA ASP A 218 7.79 -3.92 6.58
C ASP A 218 8.33 -2.53 6.22
N TYR A 219 8.09 -2.13 4.97
CA TYR A 219 8.54 -0.86 4.43
C TYR A 219 8.05 0.34 5.24
N HIS A 220 6.93 0.23 5.96
CA HIS A 220 6.47 1.29 6.85
C HIS A 220 7.47 1.60 7.97
N GLU A 221 8.12 0.57 8.52
CA GLU A 221 9.10 0.71 9.59
C GLU A 221 10.39 1.40 9.07
N LEU A 222 10.68 1.30 7.76
CA LEU A 222 11.79 1.99 7.09
C LEU A 222 11.44 3.41 6.62
N MET A 223 10.26 3.56 5.99
CA MET A 223 9.83 4.80 5.34
C MET A 223 9.49 5.89 6.36
N ARG A 224 8.75 5.56 7.43
CA ARG A 224 8.28 6.56 8.41
C ARG A 224 9.41 7.36 9.07
N PRO A 225 10.48 6.74 9.64
CA PRO A 225 11.56 7.51 10.24
C PRO A 225 12.32 8.36 9.22
N ARG A 226 12.54 7.87 7.99
CA ARG A 226 13.20 8.64 6.93
C ARG A 226 12.37 9.85 6.48
N LEU A 227 11.05 9.66 6.30
CA LEU A 227 10.12 10.74 5.97
C LEU A 227 10.04 11.78 7.09
N ALA A 228 10.03 11.35 8.36
CA ALA A 228 10.05 12.25 9.51
C ALA A 228 11.32 13.10 9.53
N ALA A 229 12.50 12.48 9.33
CA ALA A 229 13.77 13.20 9.25
C ALA A 229 13.80 14.21 8.08
N LEU A 230 13.22 13.86 6.93
CA LEU A 230 13.09 14.78 5.80
C LEU A 230 12.15 15.95 6.13
N ALA A 231 11.01 15.68 6.76
CA ALA A 231 10.06 16.71 7.18
C ALA A 231 10.67 17.68 8.21
N GLU A 232 11.43 17.17 9.18
CA GLU A 232 12.16 17.98 10.15
C GLU A 232 13.20 18.88 9.48
N PHE A 233 13.96 18.34 8.53
CA PHE A 233 14.90 19.13 7.72
C PHE A 233 14.20 20.27 6.97
N VAL A 234 13.06 19.98 6.31
CA VAL A 234 12.28 21.00 5.60
C VAL A 234 11.82 22.11 6.54
N CYS A 235 11.26 21.76 7.70
CA CYS A 235 10.84 22.74 8.70
C CYS A 235 12.01 23.61 9.19
N ALA A 236 13.16 23.00 9.46
CA ALA A 236 14.34 23.72 9.92
C ALA A 236 14.91 24.67 8.85
N ALA A 237 14.97 24.23 7.59
CA ALA A 237 15.56 25.00 6.50
C ALA A 237 14.64 26.11 5.96
N ALA A 238 13.33 25.91 6.01
CA ALA A 238 12.34 26.82 5.42
C ALA A 238 11.79 27.88 6.38
N GLY A 239 12.03 27.76 7.69
CA GLY A 239 11.66 28.73 8.72
C GLY A 239 10.64 28.21 9.74
N ALA A 240 10.56 28.91 10.89
CA ALA A 240 9.86 28.42 12.09
C ALA A 240 8.34 28.20 11.94
N ASP A 241 7.70 28.86 10.98
CA ASP A 241 6.24 28.74 10.73
C ASP A 241 5.89 27.63 9.73
N VAL A 242 6.89 27.01 9.10
CA VAL A 242 6.66 25.91 8.17
C VAL A 242 6.23 24.67 8.93
N ARG A 243 5.16 24.05 8.42
CA ARG A 243 4.61 22.80 8.95
C ARG A 243 4.72 21.74 7.86
N CYS A 244 5.03 20.53 8.30
CA CYS A 244 5.09 19.35 7.45
C CYS A 244 4.19 18.24 8.00
N ARG A 245 3.67 17.39 7.10
CA ARG A 245 2.98 16.16 7.44
C ARG A 245 3.48 15.04 6.54
N VAL A 246 3.91 13.95 7.16
CA VAL A 246 4.35 12.74 6.46
C VAL A 246 3.15 11.86 6.11
N ALA A 247 3.24 11.18 4.97
CA ALA A 247 2.29 10.21 4.48
C ALA A 247 3.02 9.04 3.81
N VAL A 248 2.53 7.84 4.11
CA VAL A 248 2.92 6.57 3.49
C VAL A 248 1.73 5.60 3.66
N ASP A 249 1.23 5.04 2.54
CA ASP A 249 0.22 3.98 2.34
C ASP A 249 -1.06 4.11 3.18
N THR A 250 -0.94 4.01 4.50
CA THR A 250 -2.02 4.13 5.48
C THR A 250 -2.60 5.54 5.59
N SER A 251 -2.04 6.53 4.89
CA SER A 251 -2.50 7.93 4.96
C SER A 251 -3.64 8.18 3.99
N ALA A 252 -4.58 9.05 4.37
CA ALA A 252 -5.73 9.43 3.54
C ALA A 252 -5.36 10.39 2.39
N ILE A 253 -4.41 10.02 1.53
CA ILE A 253 -3.96 10.76 0.34
C ILE A 253 -3.86 9.85 -0.90
N LEU A 254 -4.08 10.39 -2.10
CA LEU A 254 -3.85 9.68 -3.36
C LEU A 254 -2.37 9.73 -3.74
N GLU A 255 -1.54 8.94 -3.04
CA GLU A 255 -0.07 9.00 -3.11
C GLU A 255 0.49 8.89 -4.52
N ARG A 256 0.02 7.92 -5.31
CA ARG A 256 0.44 7.75 -6.71
C ARG A 256 0.13 8.99 -7.54
N ASP A 257 -0.99 9.64 -7.28
CA ASP A 257 -1.46 10.77 -8.06
C ASP A 257 -0.70 12.06 -7.74
N VAL A 258 -0.50 12.33 -6.45
CA VAL A 258 0.32 13.48 -6.02
C VAL A 258 1.79 13.29 -6.39
N ALA A 259 2.31 12.06 -6.36
CA ALA A 259 3.68 11.76 -6.78
C ALA A 259 3.86 11.90 -8.31
N ALA A 260 2.90 11.45 -9.11
CA ALA A 260 2.92 11.68 -10.56
C ALA A 260 2.88 13.19 -10.87
N ARG A 261 1.99 13.94 -10.21
CA ARG A 261 1.89 15.39 -10.35
C ARG A 261 3.15 16.12 -9.91
N ALA A 262 3.87 15.58 -8.93
CA ALA A 262 5.17 16.10 -8.50
C ALA A 262 6.32 15.81 -9.47
N GLY A 263 6.10 15.02 -10.52
CA GLY A 263 7.13 14.67 -11.50
C GLY A 263 7.93 13.42 -11.17
N LEU A 264 7.56 12.67 -10.13
CA LEU A 264 8.25 11.42 -9.78
C LEU A 264 8.10 10.35 -10.88
N GLY A 265 6.98 10.36 -11.58
CA GLY A 265 6.65 9.37 -12.61
C GLY A 265 5.30 9.64 -13.28
N TRP A 266 4.72 8.62 -13.91
CA TRP A 266 3.37 8.64 -14.48
C TRP A 266 2.58 7.39 -14.04
N VAL A 267 1.26 7.49 -13.94
CA VAL A 267 0.41 6.34 -13.61
C VAL A 267 0.26 5.45 -14.85
N GLY A 268 0.60 4.17 -14.72
CA GLY A 268 0.46 3.20 -15.82
C GLY A 268 -0.95 2.63 -15.93
N LYS A 269 -1.24 1.96 -17.05
CA LYS A 269 -2.53 1.25 -17.26
C LYS A 269 -2.81 0.19 -16.20
N ASN A 270 -1.77 -0.34 -15.54
CA ASN A 270 -1.88 -1.26 -14.41
C ASN A 270 -2.14 -0.57 -13.06
N THR A 271 -2.39 0.74 -13.05
CA THR A 271 -2.65 1.59 -11.87
C THR A 271 -1.46 1.82 -10.92
N ASN A 272 -0.28 1.29 -11.23
CA ASN A 272 0.94 1.58 -10.48
C ASN A 272 1.60 2.88 -10.98
N LEU A 273 2.39 3.51 -10.11
CA LEU A 273 3.25 4.61 -10.53
C LEU A 273 4.49 4.03 -11.21
N LEU A 274 4.79 4.53 -12.41
CA LEU A 274 5.96 4.16 -13.20
C LEU A 274 6.95 5.31 -13.20
N ALA A 275 8.22 5.01 -12.95
CA ALA A 275 9.30 5.98 -12.99
C ALA A 275 10.43 5.50 -13.90
N THR A 276 10.98 6.42 -14.69
CA THR A 276 12.09 6.13 -15.60
C THR A 276 13.29 5.62 -14.80
N GLY A 277 13.80 4.43 -15.15
CA GLY A 277 14.93 3.79 -14.47
C GLY A 277 14.58 3.02 -13.18
N LEU A 278 13.41 3.26 -12.56
CA LEU A 278 12.95 2.53 -11.37
C LEU A 278 11.81 1.54 -11.67
N GLY A 279 11.13 1.67 -12.81
CA GLY A 279 10.00 0.81 -13.11
C GLY A 279 8.81 1.12 -12.22
N SER A 280 8.19 0.10 -11.62
CA SER A 280 7.19 0.23 -10.54
C SER A 280 7.61 -0.42 -9.21
N TYR A 281 8.82 -0.97 -9.13
CA TYR A 281 9.31 -1.65 -7.93
C TYR A 281 9.88 -0.69 -6.89
N PHE A 282 9.06 0.24 -6.42
CA PHE A 282 9.42 1.17 -5.35
C PHE A 282 8.23 1.54 -4.46
N PHE A 283 8.51 1.85 -3.20
CA PHE A 283 7.55 2.44 -2.28
C PHE A 283 7.45 3.94 -2.49
N ILE A 284 6.25 4.49 -2.33
CA ILE A 284 6.00 5.93 -2.39
C ILE A 284 5.92 6.47 -0.97
N GLY A 285 6.62 7.57 -0.72
CA GLY A 285 6.44 8.37 0.48
C GLY A 285 6.16 9.81 0.11
N VAL A 286 5.38 10.50 0.93
CA VAL A 286 5.00 11.89 0.70
C VAL A 286 5.26 12.73 1.95
N VAL A 287 5.86 13.90 1.76
CA VAL A 287 5.87 14.98 2.74
C VAL A 287 5.05 16.14 2.20
N LEU A 288 3.90 16.39 2.81
CA LEU A 288 3.11 17.60 2.61
C LEU A 288 3.77 18.75 3.37
N THR A 289 3.91 19.92 2.76
CA THR A 289 4.52 21.08 3.42
C THR A 289 3.80 22.39 3.09
N THR A 290 3.76 23.29 4.07
CA THR A 290 3.32 24.68 3.88
C THR A 290 4.41 25.57 3.29
N ALA A 291 5.64 25.05 3.10
CA ALA A 291 6.68 25.75 2.37
C ALA A 291 6.33 25.84 0.88
N ALA A 292 6.66 26.96 0.25
CA ALA A 292 6.52 27.14 -1.19
C ALA A 292 7.80 26.68 -1.88
N LEU A 293 7.75 25.51 -2.51
CA LEU A 293 8.88 24.99 -3.26
C LEU A 293 8.56 25.01 -4.77
N PRO A 294 9.49 25.47 -5.62
CA PRO A 294 9.35 25.35 -7.07
C PRO A 294 9.09 23.90 -7.48
N ALA A 295 8.08 23.69 -8.32
CA ALA A 295 7.71 22.36 -8.78
C ALA A 295 8.71 21.83 -9.83
N ASP A 296 8.86 20.52 -9.87
CA ASP A 296 9.48 19.80 -10.97
C ASP A 296 8.49 19.63 -12.13
N GLU A 297 9.04 19.31 -13.30
CA GLU A 297 8.23 19.03 -14.47
C GLU A 297 7.57 17.65 -14.36
N GLY A 298 6.28 17.60 -14.67
CA GLY A 298 5.53 16.34 -14.76
C GLY A 298 6.04 15.46 -15.90
N GLN A 299 6.01 14.14 -15.71
CA GLN A 299 6.33 13.20 -16.77
C GLN A 299 5.08 12.85 -17.58
N PRO A 300 5.17 12.76 -18.92
CA PRO A 300 4.05 12.32 -19.73
C PRO A 300 3.77 10.83 -19.53
N ASP A 301 2.55 10.40 -19.82
CA ASP A 301 2.22 8.99 -19.92
C ASP A 301 3.03 8.33 -21.05
N ARG A 302 3.69 7.20 -20.73
CA ARG A 302 4.51 6.43 -21.67
C ARG A 302 4.03 4.99 -21.89
N CYS A 303 2.80 4.67 -21.52
CA CYS A 303 2.19 3.37 -21.83
C CYS A 303 1.87 3.23 -23.32
N GLY A 304 1.46 4.31 -24.00
CA GLY A 304 1.11 4.28 -25.42
C GLY A 304 0.03 3.22 -25.70
N THR A 305 0.22 2.41 -26.76
CA THR A 305 -0.69 1.30 -27.12
C THR A 305 -0.44 0.00 -26.37
N CYS A 306 0.56 -0.08 -25.50
CA CYS A 306 0.86 -1.31 -24.75
C CYS A 306 -0.34 -1.75 -23.89
N THR A 307 -0.68 -3.04 -23.93
CA THR A 307 -1.74 -3.68 -23.13
C THR A 307 -1.23 -4.86 -22.29
N ALA A 308 0.07 -5.14 -22.29
CA ALA A 308 0.66 -6.34 -21.69
C ALA A 308 0.16 -6.66 -20.26
N CYS A 309 0.03 -5.64 -19.40
CA CYS A 309 -0.46 -5.81 -18.03
C CYS A 309 -1.96 -6.14 -17.93
N LEU A 310 -2.76 -5.65 -18.87
CA LEU A 310 -4.20 -5.93 -18.96
C LEU A 310 -4.40 -7.36 -19.46
N ASP A 311 -3.66 -7.74 -20.49
CA ASP A 311 -3.74 -9.05 -21.13
C ASP A 311 -3.24 -10.18 -20.23
N ALA A 312 -2.17 -9.93 -19.46
CA ALA A 312 -1.56 -10.92 -18.58
C ALA A 312 -2.29 -11.10 -17.24
N CYS A 313 -3.24 -10.23 -16.87
CA CYS A 313 -3.89 -10.29 -15.57
C CYS A 313 -4.73 -11.58 -15.43
N PRO A 314 -4.37 -12.53 -14.54
CA PRO A 314 -4.96 -13.88 -14.56
C PRO A 314 -6.47 -13.88 -14.28
N THR A 315 -6.91 -12.96 -13.44
CA THR A 315 -8.31 -12.82 -13.02
C THR A 315 -9.06 -11.75 -13.82
N ARG A 316 -8.42 -11.13 -14.82
CA ARG A 316 -8.99 -10.00 -15.58
C ARG A 316 -9.54 -8.92 -14.65
N ALA A 317 -8.72 -8.51 -13.68
CA ALA A 317 -9.09 -7.49 -12.70
C ALA A 317 -9.14 -6.08 -13.31
N PHE A 318 -8.45 -5.83 -14.42
CA PHE A 318 -8.58 -4.56 -15.13
C PHE A 318 -9.81 -4.58 -16.03
N VAL A 319 -10.83 -3.79 -15.69
CA VAL A 319 -12.06 -3.65 -16.48
C VAL A 319 -11.89 -2.68 -17.66
N ALA A 320 -10.88 -1.80 -17.56
CA ALA A 320 -10.41 -0.91 -18.61
C ALA A 320 -8.95 -0.48 -18.29
N PRO A 321 -8.20 0.09 -19.23
CA PRO A 321 -6.95 0.78 -18.90
C PRO A 321 -7.15 1.74 -17.73
N TYR A 322 -6.24 1.72 -16.75
CA TYR A 322 -6.28 2.58 -15.55
C TYR A 322 -7.44 2.29 -14.57
N VAL A 323 -8.27 1.27 -14.81
CA VAL A 323 -9.42 0.93 -13.96
C VAL A 323 -9.31 -0.53 -13.50
N LEU A 324 -9.00 -0.72 -12.22
CA LEU A 324 -8.86 -2.02 -11.56
C LEU A 324 -10.08 -2.33 -10.69
N ASP A 325 -10.78 -3.44 -10.92
CA ASP A 325 -11.74 -3.98 -9.95
C ASP A 325 -11.00 -4.77 -8.85
N ALA A 326 -10.91 -4.22 -7.64
CA ALA A 326 -10.18 -4.87 -6.56
C ALA A 326 -10.79 -6.22 -6.16
N ARG A 327 -12.11 -6.40 -6.32
CA ARG A 327 -12.80 -7.66 -6.00
C ARG A 327 -12.22 -8.87 -6.75
N ARG A 328 -11.57 -8.62 -7.89
CA ARG A 328 -10.94 -9.63 -8.75
C ARG A 328 -9.41 -9.62 -8.63
N CYS A 329 -8.82 -8.58 -8.07
CA CYS A 329 -7.36 -8.44 -8.01
C CYS A 329 -6.77 -9.44 -7.01
N ILE A 330 -5.83 -10.28 -7.48
CA ILE A 330 -5.15 -11.28 -6.63
C ILE A 330 -4.46 -10.62 -5.42
N ALA A 331 -3.90 -9.42 -5.60
CA ALA A 331 -3.30 -8.70 -4.48
C ALA A 331 -4.34 -8.34 -3.40
N TYR A 332 -5.53 -7.87 -3.78
CA TYR A 332 -6.61 -7.63 -2.81
C TYR A 332 -7.08 -8.95 -2.17
N LEU A 333 -7.32 -9.99 -2.97
CA LEU A 333 -7.81 -11.29 -2.51
C LEU A 333 -6.87 -11.91 -1.47
N THR A 334 -5.56 -11.79 -1.67
CA THR A 334 -4.55 -12.41 -0.80
C THR A 334 -4.15 -11.54 0.40
N ILE A 335 -4.34 -10.22 0.33
CA ILE A 335 -3.90 -9.28 1.39
C ILE A 335 -5.07 -8.80 2.26
N GLU A 336 -6.15 -8.34 1.64
CA GLU A 336 -7.23 -7.57 2.30
C GLU A 336 -8.51 -8.37 2.49
N HIS A 337 -8.84 -9.25 1.53
CA HIS A 337 -10.08 -10.03 1.59
C HIS A 337 -10.10 -10.96 2.80
N ARG A 338 -11.23 -10.98 3.52
CA ARG A 338 -11.50 -11.85 4.66
C ARG A 338 -12.65 -12.78 4.31
N GLY A 339 -12.53 -14.06 4.67
CA GLY A 339 -13.49 -15.08 4.29
C GLY A 339 -13.13 -15.81 2.99
N ASP A 340 -14.12 -16.48 2.40
CA ASP A 340 -13.95 -17.32 1.22
C ASP A 340 -13.63 -16.54 -0.04
N VAL A 341 -12.65 -17.01 -0.79
CA VAL A 341 -12.41 -16.52 -2.15
C VAL A 341 -13.48 -17.11 -3.07
N PRO A 342 -14.14 -16.28 -3.92
CA PRO A 342 -15.10 -16.77 -4.92
C PRO A 342 -14.50 -17.89 -5.76
N GLU A 343 -15.25 -18.97 -5.96
CA GLU A 343 -14.75 -20.20 -6.57
C GLU A 343 -14.14 -19.97 -7.95
N GLU A 344 -14.75 -19.11 -8.75
CA GLU A 344 -14.30 -18.74 -10.10
C GLU A 344 -12.95 -17.99 -10.13
N LEU A 345 -12.47 -17.51 -8.98
CA LEU A 345 -11.20 -16.80 -8.86
C LEU A 345 -10.09 -17.68 -8.24
N ARG A 346 -10.43 -18.81 -7.61
CA ARG A 346 -9.47 -19.67 -6.88
C ARG A 346 -8.35 -20.19 -7.78
N GLU A 347 -8.70 -20.68 -8.97
CA GLU A 347 -7.71 -21.15 -9.95
C GLU A 347 -6.85 -20.01 -10.47
N GLY A 348 -7.45 -18.85 -10.72
CA GLY A 348 -6.76 -17.66 -11.22
C GLY A 348 -5.74 -17.07 -10.25
N ILE A 349 -5.82 -17.39 -8.95
CA ILE A 349 -4.78 -17.02 -7.98
C ILE A 349 -3.46 -17.72 -8.31
N GLY A 350 -3.48 -18.91 -8.92
CA GLY A 350 -2.28 -19.67 -9.25
C GLY A 350 -1.42 -19.92 -8.01
N GLU A 351 -0.13 -19.57 -8.08
CA GLU A 351 0.83 -19.77 -7.00
C GLU A 351 1.01 -18.57 -6.06
N TRP A 352 0.16 -17.55 -6.15
CA TRP A 352 0.29 -16.33 -5.35
C TRP A 352 -0.24 -16.52 -3.92
N LEU A 353 0.67 -16.74 -2.98
CA LEU A 353 0.41 -16.79 -1.53
C LEU A 353 0.09 -15.41 -0.94
N PHE A 354 0.80 -14.36 -1.37
CA PHE A 354 0.61 -13.00 -0.85
C PHE A 354 0.97 -11.93 -1.89
N GLY A 355 0.02 -11.05 -2.21
CA GLY A 355 0.20 -10.06 -3.26
C GLY A 355 0.21 -10.68 -4.66
N CYS A 356 0.49 -9.87 -5.67
CA CYS A 356 0.67 -10.33 -7.05
C CYS A 356 1.49 -9.32 -7.84
N ASP A 357 2.52 -9.79 -8.57
CA ASP A 357 3.38 -8.93 -9.38
C ASP A 357 3.18 -9.10 -10.89
N VAL A 358 2.28 -9.97 -11.36
CA VAL A 358 2.12 -10.26 -12.80
C VAL A 358 2.01 -9.00 -13.66
N CYS A 359 1.17 -8.03 -13.25
CA CYS A 359 0.99 -6.78 -13.99
C CYS A 359 2.22 -5.84 -13.98
N GLN A 360 3.14 -6.05 -13.04
CA GLN A 360 4.41 -5.35 -12.93
C GLN A 360 5.51 -6.09 -13.70
N GLU A 361 5.59 -7.42 -13.58
CA GLU A 361 6.60 -8.27 -14.23
C GLU A 361 6.53 -8.19 -15.76
N VAL A 362 5.33 -8.16 -16.33
CA VAL A 362 5.16 -8.02 -17.78
C VAL A 362 5.36 -6.59 -18.29
N CYS A 363 5.43 -5.60 -17.38
CA CYS A 363 5.55 -4.19 -17.77
C CYS A 363 6.95 -3.91 -18.36
N PRO A 364 7.06 -3.40 -19.61
CA PRO A 364 8.36 -3.10 -20.22
C PRO A 364 9.19 -2.06 -19.45
N TRP A 365 8.54 -1.17 -18.70
CA TRP A 365 9.20 -0.17 -17.88
C TRP A 365 9.76 -0.77 -16.59
N THR A 366 9.07 -1.75 -16.00
CA THR A 366 9.50 -2.43 -14.76
C THR A 366 10.60 -3.43 -15.00
N ARG A 367 10.62 -4.13 -16.13
CA ARG A 367 11.72 -5.05 -16.49
C ARG A 367 13.10 -4.37 -16.57
N LYS A 368 13.12 -3.04 -16.67
CA LYS A 368 14.34 -2.21 -16.70
C LYS A 368 14.63 -1.51 -15.37
N ALA A 369 13.93 -1.89 -14.30
CA ALA A 369 14.11 -1.30 -12.98
C ALA A 369 15.51 -1.59 -12.45
N ARG A 370 16.20 -0.55 -12.00
CA ARG A 370 17.48 -0.68 -11.32
C ARG A 370 17.26 -1.29 -9.92
N PRO A 371 18.13 -2.23 -9.47
CA PRO A 371 18.03 -2.81 -8.15
C PRO A 371 18.03 -1.75 -7.04
N GLY A 372 17.24 -2.00 -5.99
CA GLY A 372 17.24 -1.20 -4.78
C GLY A 372 18.47 -1.49 -3.92
N ARG A 373 18.80 -0.54 -3.03
CA ARG A 373 20.00 -0.60 -2.18
C ARG A 373 19.74 -1.07 -0.75
N ASP A 374 18.48 -1.12 -0.33
CA ASP A 374 18.12 -1.36 1.07
C ASP A 374 18.06 -2.85 1.39
N ALA A 375 19.07 -3.36 2.09
CA ALA A 375 19.17 -4.77 2.46
C ALA A 375 18.03 -5.25 3.38
N ALA A 376 17.37 -4.35 4.14
CA ALA A 376 16.26 -4.74 5.01
C ALA A 376 15.01 -5.17 4.22
N LEU A 377 14.93 -4.80 2.93
CA LEU A 377 13.88 -5.23 2.03
C LEU A 377 14.13 -6.62 1.43
N ALA A 378 15.30 -7.21 1.69
CA ALA A 378 15.56 -8.61 1.36
C ALA A 378 14.91 -9.55 2.39
N PRO A 379 14.41 -10.73 1.96
CA PRO A 379 13.98 -11.75 2.89
C PRO A 379 15.14 -12.17 3.79
N ALA A 380 14.88 -12.24 5.10
CA ALA A 380 15.86 -12.64 6.10
C ALA A 380 16.17 -14.15 6.10
N GLY A 381 15.36 -14.95 5.38
CA GLY A 381 15.50 -16.41 5.29
C GLY A 381 14.45 -17.02 4.36
N PRO A 382 14.41 -18.36 4.27
CA PRO A 382 13.44 -19.05 3.42
C PRO A 382 12.01 -18.95 3.98
N LEU A 383 11.03 -18.91 3.08
CA LEU A 383 9.62 -19.03 3.44
C LEU A 383 9.26 -20.46 3.90
N GLY A 384 10.03 -21.46 3.51
CA GLY A 384 9.74 -22.87 3.82
C GLY A 384 8.59 -23.45 2.97
N PRO A 385 8.27 -24.74 3.18
CA PRO A 385 7.19 -25.41 2.47
C PRO A 385 5.83 -24.81 2.83
N LEU A 386 4.89 -24.79 1.87
CA LEU A 386 3.56 -24.19 2.07
C LEU A 386 2.72 -25.04 3.03
N GLU A 387 2.92 -26.35 3.02
CA GLU A 387 2.30 -27.33 3.90
C GLU A 387 2.55 -26.97 5.37
N ALA A 388 3.78 -26.58 5.71
CA ALA A 388 4.12 -26.16 7.07
C ALA A 388 3.50 -24.81 7.47
N LEU A 389 3.02 -24.00 6.52
CA LEU A 389 2.28 -22.78 6.85
C LEU A 389 0.88 -23.10 7.39
N LEU A 390 0.28 -24.24 7.01
CA LEU A 390 -1.03 -24.67 7.49
C LEU A 390 -1.03 -25.03 8.98
N ASP A 391 0.14 -25.41 9.53
CA ASP A 391 0.30 -25.77 10.94
C ASP A 391 0.56 -24.54 11.85
N LEU A 392 0.61 -23.31 11.30
CA LEU A 392 0.88 -22.11 12.10
C LEU A 392 -0.31 -21.78 13.00
N ASP A 393 -0.09 -21.79 14.31
CA ASP A 393 -0.99 -21.15 15.27
C ASP A 393 -0.82 -19.61 15.29
N ARG A 394 -1.57 -18.94 16.18
CA ARG A 394 -1.56 -17.47 16.30
C ARG A 394 -0.21 -16.92 16.79
N ASP A 395 0.45 -17.61 17.70
CA ASP A 395 1.71 -17.15 18.31
C ASP A 395 2.89 -17.39 17.37
N ALA A 396 2.95 -18.53 16.71
CA ALA A 396 3.92 -18.85 15.67
C ALA A 396 3.79 -17.87 14.48
N PHE A 397 2.57 -17.59 14.01
CA PHE A 397 2.32 -16.59 12.98
C PHE A 397 2.84 -15.20 13.39
N ARG A 398 2.58 -14.78 14.63
CA ARG A 398 3.05 -13.50 15.18
C ARG A 398 4.56 -13.44 15.36
N ALA A 399 5.17 -14.50 15.87
CA ALA A 399 6.62 -14.58 16.01
C ALA A 399 7.31 -14.40 14.65
N ARG A 400 6.74 -15.00 13.61
CA ARG A 400 7.32 -15.05 12.26
C ARG A 400 7.08 -13.81 11.42
N PHE A 401 5.85 -13.26 11.40
CA PHE A 401 5.46 -12.29 10.38
C PHE A 401 5.18 -10.87 10.89
N ARG A 402 5.17 -10.59 12.20
CA ARG A 402 4.75 -9.28 12.75
C ARG A 402 5.49 -8.04 12.22
N HIS A 403 6.71 -8.22 11.70
CA HIS A 403 7.57 -7.17 11.15
C HIS A 403 7.70 -7.27 9.63
N THR A 404 6.80 -8.00 8.97
CA THR A 404 6.78 -8.15 7.52
C THR A 404 5.39 -7.77 6.99
N PRO A 405 5.30 -7.40 5.70
CA PRO A 405 4.03 -7.18 5.02
C PRO A 405 3.01 -8.32 5.15
N LEU A 406 3.47 -9.58 5.25
CA LEU A 406 2.60 -10.75 5.39
C LEU A 406 1.70 -10.69 6.64
N TRP A 407 2.07 -9.89 7.66
CA TRP A 407 1.22 -9.63 8.82
C TRP A 407 -0.19 -9.14 8.47
N ARG A 408 -0.34 -8.44 7.33
CA ARG A 408 -1.61 -7.87 6.88
C ARG A 408 -2.66 -8.90 6.48
N ALA A 409 -2.24 -10.04 5.94
CA ALA A 409 -3.16 -11.13 5.58
C ALA A 409 -3.82 -11.77 6.81
N LYS A 410 -3.23 -11.58 8.00
CA LYS A 410 -3.55 -12.33 9.22
C LYS A 410 -3.28 -13.84 9.04
N ARG A 411 -3.32 -14.57 10.15
CA ARG A 411 -3.13 -16.03 10.15
C ARG A 411 -4.09 -16.70 9.18
N ALA A 412 -5.39 -16.53 9.40
CA ALA A 412 -6.43 -17.16 8.59
C ALA A 412 -6.28 -16.86 7.09
N GLY A 413 -6.04 -15.60 6.71
CA GLY A 413 -5.85 -15.24 5.31
C GLY A 413 -4.62 -15.90 4.68
N LEU A 414 -3.49 -15.96 5.41
CA LEU A 414 -2.28 -16.62 4.89
C LEU A 414 -2.48 -18.14 4.74
N LEU A 415 -3.10 -18.80 5.72
CA LEU A 415 -3.40 -20.24 5.68
C LEU A 415 -4.38 -20.58 4.56
N ARG A 416 -5.47 -19.81 4.43
CA ARG A 416 -6.41 -19.93 3.32
C ARG A 416 -5.68 -19.82 1.98
N ASN A 417 -4.80 -18.83 1.82
CA ASN A 417 -4.04 -18.67 0.57
C ASN A 417 -3.09 -19.85 0.34
N ALA A 418 -2.43 -20.37 1.37
CA ALA A 418 -1.57 -21.54 1.27
C ALA A 418 -2.35 -22.78 0.79
N ALA A 419 -3.54 -23.04 1.36
CA ALA A 419 -4.41 -24.12 0.93
C ALA A 419 -4.84 -23.97 -0.54
N LEU A 420 -5.24 -22.76 -0.97
CA LEU A 420 -5.58 -22.49 -2.37
C LEU A 420 -4.40 -22.73 -3.32
N VAL A 421 -3.20 -22.28 -2.96
CA VAL A 421 -1.99 -22.51 -3.77
C VAL A 421 -1.65 -24.00 -3.86
N LEU A 422 -1.75 -24.75 -2.75
CA LEU A 422 -1.52 -26.19 -2.74
C LEU A 422 -2.53 -26.92 -3.66
N GLY A 423 -3.81 -26.53 -3.60
CA GLY A 423 -4.81 -27.03 -4.54
C GLY A 423 -4.48 -26.71 -6.00
N ASN A 424 -4.02 -25.49 -6.29
CA ASN A 424 -3.60 -25.08 -7.64
C ASN A 424 -2.38 -25.86 -8.16
N ARG A 425 -1.46 -26.25 -7.27
CA ARG A 425 -0.31 -27.11 -7.61
C ARG A 425 -0.72 -28.53 -7.93
N GLY A 426 -1.79 -29.04 -7.30
CA GLY A 426 -2.28 -30.41 -7.51
C GLY A 426 -1.34 -31.50 -7.01
N ASP A 427 -0.45 -31.20 -6.05
CA ASP A 427 0.52 -32.16 -5.52
C ASP A 427 -0.11 -33.02 -4.41
N ALA A 428 -0.24 -34.33 -4.67
CA ALA A 428 -0.68 -35.36 -3.74
C ALA A 428 -0.03 -35.27 -2.34
N ARG A 429 1.24 -34.87 -2.28
CA ARG A 429 2.01 -34.79 -1.03
C ARG A 429 1.47 -33.73 -0.06
N ALA A 430 0.67 -32.80 -0.55
CA ALA A 430 0.02 -31.78 0.26
C ALA A 430 -1.22 -32.30 1.02
N ALA A 431 -1.79 -33.45 0.63
CA ALA A 431 -3.05 -33.96 1.17
C ALA A 431 -3.04 -34.09 2.71
N PRO A 432 -2.01 -34.64 3.38
CA PRO A 432 -2.00 -34.74 4.84
C PRO A 432 -2.06 -33.37 5.55
N ALA A 433 -1.44 -32.34 4.98
CA ALA A 433 -1.47 -30.99 5.56
C ALA A 433 -2.83 -30.31 5.34
N LEU A 434 -3.43 -30.53 4.17
CA LEU A 434 -4.78 -30.04 3.86
C LEU A 434 -5.85 -30.73 4.72
N GLU A 435 -5.71 -32.04 4.98
CA GLU A 435 -6.62 -32.79 5.86
C GLU A 435 -6.61 -32.23 7.28
N ARG A 436 -5.44 -31.90 7.85
CA ARG A 436 -5.36 -31.21 9.15
C ARG A 436 -6.03 -29.84 9.12
N ALA A 437 -5.91 -29.11 8.02
CA ALA A 437 -6.51 -27.77 7.87
C ALA A 437 -8.05 -27.80 7.78
N LEU A 438 -8.66 -28.97 7.58
CA LEU A 438 -10.12 -29.13 7.69
C LEU A 438 -10.65 -28.92 9.12
N ASP A 439 -9.79 -29.01 10.13
CA ASP A 439 -10.14 -28.80 11.53
C ASP A 439 -9.75 -27.39 12.04
N ASP A 440 -9.33 -26.47 11.17
CA ASP A 440 -8.96 -25.11 11.57
C ASP A 440 -10.14 -24.35 12.20
N GLU A 441 -9.85 -23.45 13.15
CA GLU A 441 -10.86 -22.59 13.78
C GLU A 441 -11.57 -21.68 12.77
N ASP A 442 -10.88 -21.25 11.72
CA ASP A 442 -11.40 -20.33 10.71
C ASP A 442 -12.08 -21.07 9.55
N GLU A 443 -13.33 -20.69 9.28
CA GLU A 443 -14.16 -21.32 8.25
C GLU A 443 -13.56 -21.20 6.84
N ALA A 444 -12.92 -20.08 6.52
CA ALA A 444 -12.34 -19.88 5.20
C ALA A 444 -11.11 -20.76 4.97
N VAL A 445 -10.37 -21.09 6.03
CA VAL A 445 -9.26 -22.06 5.96
C VAL A 445 -9.81 -23.45 5.66
N ARG A 446 -10.85 -23.88 6.41
CA ARG A 446 -11.50 -25.19 6.19
C ARG A 446 -12.06 -25.33 4.77
N HIS A 447 -12.77 -24.31 4.28
CA HIS A 447 -13.33 -24.30 2.93
C HIS A 447 -12.26 -24.34 1.83
N ALA A 448 -11.17 -23.58 2.00
CA ALA A 448 -10.05 -23.61 1.06
C ALA A 448 -9.34 -24.98 1.06
N ALA A 449 -9.17 -25.59 2.23
CA ALA A 449 -8.58 -26.92 2.37
C ALA A 449 -9.45 -28.01 1.72
N ALA A 450 -10.77 -27.98 1.94
CA ALA A 450 -11.70 -28.92 1.31
C ALA A 450 -11.67 -28.82 -0.22
N TRP A 451 -11.70 -27.60 -0.75
CA TRP A 451 -11.58 -27.34 -2.20
C TRP A 451 -10.24 -27.84 -2.76
N ALA A 452 -9.15 -27.61 -2.04
CA ALA A 452 -7.82 -28.04 -2.45
C ALA A 452 -7.69 -29.57 -2.46
N LEU A 453 -8.25 -30.27 -1.47
CA LEU A 453 -8.27 -31.74 -1.42
C LEU A 453 -9.05 -32.36 -2.57
N GLU A 454 -10.23 -31.83 -2.88
CA GLU A 454 -11.01 -32.28 -4.04
C GLU A 454 -10.20 -32.15 -5.32
N ARG A 455 -9.47 -31.04 -5.47
CA ARG A 455 -8.64 -30.78 -6.64
C ARG A 455 -7.43 -31.70 -6.74
N VAL A 456 -6.71 -31.91 -5.64
CA VAL A 456 -5.55 -32.81 -5.58
C VAL A 456 -5.97 -34.24 -5.95
N ARG A 457 -7.05 -34.76 -5.34
CA ARG A 457 -7.57 -36.11 -5.62
C ARG A 457 -8.08 -36.33 -7.04
N ARG A 458 -8.43 -35.25 -7.76
CA ARG A 458 -8.87 -35.32 -9.16
C ARG A 458 -7.70 -35.33 -10.15
N LEU A 459 -6.53 -34.86 -9.72
CA LEU A 459 -5.33 -34.75 -10.56
C LEU A 459 -4.36 -35.93 -10.36
N GLU A 460 -4.53 -36.70 -9.28
CA GLU A 460 -4.06 -38.09 -9.15
C GLU A 460 -4.77 -39.02 -10.13
#